data_AF-A0A8B6H6K1-F1
#
_entry.id   AF-A0A8B6H6K1-F1
#
_cell.length_a   1.000
_cell.length_b   1.000
_cell.length_c   1.000
_cell.angle_alpha   90.00
_cell.angle_beta   90.00
_cell.angle_gamma   90.00
#
_symmetry.space_group_name_H-M   'P 1'
#
loop_
_entity.id
_entity.type
_entity.pdbx_description
1 polymer ?
#
loop_
_entity_poly.entity_id
_entity_poly.type
_entity_poly.pdbx_seq_one_letter_code
_entity_poly.pdbx_strand_id
1 'polypeptide(L)'
;MPVLMIFSDGGPDHRITYHSVKLALIVLFKKLGVDTLIAGRTAPGNSWANPAERIMSILNLAIQNISLMREESTSAMEQVLRSANSMNDIRTKSTKYPNLKEAWMESVKPLKTVLGERTSRLKLKEVPFTVHNAAQEVDINAFERQVLTCVDGNLELGKYTQQNVKSKLDYHEFLRTHCRERHYWFQIKKCDNRTCCVAKMSDTEFPWLPDPMMSNDPAHYKPFDDVINTETTEVDRPSSQTQTAKAVAEEIQGVRNQGLVAQNVRKIVRCYECHKPRCVYSKKSLTVRESRAFERLLTKYDYCCGSVITPEGDALEGVVNVRLQIDCNTHVEFPYYASTLAQPHICAFCAAVGQTKNQDAIKTHRIVLPVCRDCVVIGKLPPKRNPIK
;
A
#
# COMPACT_ATOMS: atom_id res chain seq x y z
N MET A 1 -3.81 -6.27 29.97
CA MET A 1 -3.99 -6.97 28.69
C MET A 1 -2.87 -6.57 27.72
N PRO A 2 -2.00 -7.48 27.30
CA PRO A 2 -0.89 -7.19 26.38
C PRO A 2 -1.41 -7.05 24.94
N VAL A 3 -1.81 -5.85 24.56
CA VAL A 3 -2.16 -5.50 23.18
C VAL A 3 -1.01 -4.71 22.57
N LEU A 4 -0.54 -5.14 21.40
CA LEU A 4 0.36 -4.34 20.58
C LEU A 4 -0.43 -3.70 19.44
N MET A 5 -0.52 -2.38 19.43
CA MET A 5 -1.08 -1.62 18.33
C MET A 5 0.05 -0.94 17.56
N ILE A 6 0.15 -1.26 16.27
CA ILE A 6 1.06 -0.64 15.32
C ILE A 6 0.19 0.18 14.36
N PHE A 7 0.53 1.44 14.17
CA PHE A 7 -0.22 2.33 13.29
C PHE A 7 0.72 2.98 12.29
N SER A 8 0.33 2.98 11.01
CA SER A 8 1.12 3.55 9.92
C SER A 8 0.26 4.36 8.96
N ASP A 9 0.90 5.03 8.02
CA ASP A 9 0.26 5.68 6.88
C ASP A 9 -0.21 4.69 5.79
N GLY A 10 0.21 3.42 5.89
CA GLY A 10 -0.04 2.41 4.87
C GLY A 10 0.94 2.45 3.69
N GLY A 11 2.14 3.02 3.88
CA GLY A 11 3.32 2.88 3.03
C GLY A 11 3.55 1.44 2.52
N PRO A 12 4.29 1.20 1.42
CA PRO A 12 4.44 -0.15 0.88
C PRO A 12 5.03 -1.15 1.88
N ASP A 13 5.90 -0.66 2.77
CA ASP A 13 6.55 -1.43 3.84
C ASP A 13 5.62 -1.77 5.01
N HIS A 14 4.53 -1.02 5.17
CA HIS A 14 3.53 -1.21 6.24
C HIS A 14 2.17 -1.65 5.71
N ARG A 15 2.12 -2.00 4.43
CA ARG A 15 0.87 -2.31 3.77
C ARG A 15 0.35 -3.67 4.17
N ILE A 16 -0.64 -3.64 5.04
CA ILE A 16 -1.29 -4.82 5.62
C ILE A 16 -2.00 -5.73 4.61
N THR A 17 -2.17 -5.32 3.34
CA THR A 17 -2.67 -6.22 2.29
C THR A 17 -1.58 -7.12 1.70
N TYR A 18 -0.29 -6.78 1.87
CA TYR A 18 0.83 -7.58 1.38
C TYR A 18 1.12 -8.76 2.28
N HIS A 19 1.35 -9.94 1.69
CA HIS A 19 1.67 -11.14 2.45
C HIS A 19 3.02 -11.04 3.17
N SER A 20 4.02 -10.36 2.59
CA SER A 20 5.29 -10.09 3.28
C SER A 20 5.07 -9.38 4.62
N VAL A 21 4.22 -8.34 4.62
CA VAL A 21 3.87 -7.57 5.82
C VAL A 21 3.06 -8.42 6.80
N LYS A 22 2.05 -9.16 6.32
CA LYS A 22 1.27 -10.08 7.17
C LYS A 22 2.17 -11.12 7.85
N LEU A 23 3.08 -11.75 7.12
CA LEU A 23 4.02 -12.74 7.65
C LEU A 23 4.94 -12.12 8.72
N ALA A 24 5.49 -10.94 8.47
CA ALA A 24 6.30 -10.22 9.46
C ALA A 24 5.51 -9.90 10.74
N LEU A 25 4.25 -9.46 10.60
CA LEU A 25 3.37 -9.18 11.74
C LEU A 25 3.00 -10.45 12.53
N ILE A 26 2.79 -11.58 11.86
CA ILE A 26 2.55 -12.87 12.52
C ILE A 26 3.79 -13.31 13.30
N VAL A 27 4.99 -13.21 12.69
CA VAL A 27 6.25 -13.51 13.40
C VAL A 27 6.41 -12.61 14.61
N LEU A 28 6.18 -11.30 14.47
CA LEU A 28 6.26 -10.34 15.58
C LEU A 28 5.27 -10.70 16.70
N PHE A 29 4.02 -11.00 16.35
CA PHE A 29 3.00 -11.46 17.29
C PHE A 29 3.44 -12.72 18.06
N LYS A 30 3.94 -13.74 17.35
CA LYS A 30 4.41 -14.99 17.96
C LYS A 30 5.63 -14.77 18.85
N LYS A 31 6.57 -13.91 18.46
CA LYS A 31 7.80 -13.65 19.21
C LYS A 31 7.59 -12.81 20.46
N LEU A 32 6.71 -11.82 20.40
CA LEU A 32 6.37 -11.02 21.58
C LEU A 32 5.42 -11.76 22.53
N GLY A 33 4.70 -12.76 22.04
CA GLY A 33 3.74 -13.51 22.85
C GLY A 33 2.60 -12.63 23.37
N VAL A 34 2.25 -11.56 22.66
CA VAL A 34 1.13 -10.67 22.99
C VAL A 34 -0.21 -11.37 22.74
N ASP A 35 -1.27 -10.99 23.47
CA ASP A 35 -2.58 -11.61 23.34
C ASP A 35 -3.31 -11.13 22.09
N THR A 36 -3.03 -9.89 21.67
CA THR A 36 -3.60 -9.29 20.47
C THR A 36 -2.56 -8.38 19.81
N LEU A 37 -2.40 -8.51 18.49
CA LEU A 37 -1.66 -7.56 17.66
C LEU A 37 -2.63 -6.90 16.68
N ILE A 38 -2.57 -5.58 16.59
CA ILE A 38 -3.38 -4.78 15.68
C ILE A 38 -2.44 -3.93 14.84
N ALA A 39 -2.37 -4.21 13.54
CA ALA A 39 -1.74 -3.34 12.57
C ALA A 39 -2.82 -2.50 11.88
N GLY A 40 -2.88 -1.23 12.24
CA GLY A 40 -3.76 -0.24 11.64
C GLY A 40 -3.04 0.63 10.61
N ARG A 41 -3.81 1.17 9.68
CA ARG A 41 -3.33 2.22 8.77
C ARG A 41 -4.35 3.34 8.63
N THR A 42 -3.87 4.55 8.40
CA THR A 42 -4.76 5.68 8.08
C THR A 42 -5.45 5.50 6.74
N ALA A 43 -6.67 6.03 6.64
CA ALA A 43 -7.30 6.25 5.36
C ALA A 43 -6.48 7.25 4.52
N PRO A 44 -6.43 7.10 3.19
CA PRO A 44 -5.80 8.09 2.31
C PRO A 44 -6.34 9.50 2.57
N GLY A 45 -5.46 10.51 2.51
CA GLY A 45 -5.82 11.91 2.76
C GLY A 45 -6.11 12.27 4.23
N ASN A 46 -5.99 11.31 5.16
CA ASN A 46 -6.26 11.52 6.59
C ASN A 46 -4.99 11.39 7.44
N SER A 47 -3.85 11.87 6.94
CA SER A 47 -2.56 11.83 7.64
C SER A 47 -2.60 12.57 8.98
N TRP A 48 -3.46 13.59 9.14
CA TRP A 48 -3.67 14.30 10.40
C TRP A 48 -4.06 13.37 11.57
N ALA A 49 -4.64 12.20 11.29
CA ALA A 49 -5.01 11.20 12.29
C ALA A 49 -3.86 10.22 12.62
N ASN A 50 -2.77 10.20 11.83
CA ASN A 50 -1.60 9.38 12.09
C ASN A 50 -0.84 9.94 13.32
N PRO A 51 -0.66 9.17 14.41
CA PRO A 51 0.10 9.63 15.56
C PRO A 51 1.55 10.02 15.22
N ALA A 52 2.15 9.39 14.21
CA ALA A 52 3.50 9.74 13.75
C ALA A 52 3.58 11.19 13.26
N GLU A 53 2.57 11.65 12.51
CA GLU A 53 2.50 13.02 11.97
C GLU A 53 2.44 14.07 13.08
N ARG A 54 1.81 13.74 14.22
CA ARG A 54 1.74 14.65 15.38
C ARG A 54 3.11 14.94 15.98
N ILE A 55 4.07 14.02 15.85
CA ILE A 55 5.43 14.14 16.40
C ILE A 55 6.38 14.82 15.40
N MET A 56 6.06 14.80 14.10
CA MET A 56 6.91 15.37 13.05
C MET A 56 7.24 16.85 13.28
N SER A 57 6.31 17.64 13.82
CA SER A 57 6.56 19.05 14.16
C SER A 57 7.66 19.23 15.21
N ILE A 58 7.79 18.30 16.16
CA ILE A 58 8.85 18.30 17.17
C ILE A 58 10.16 17.83 16.54
N LEU A 59 10.13 16.77 15.73
CA LEU A 59 11.32 16.29 15.01
C LEU A 59 11.89 17.35 14.08
N ASN A 60 11.05 18.20 13.49
CA ASN A 60 11.47 19.32 12.67
C ASN A 60 12.42 20.27 13.42
N LEU A 61 12.30 20.43 14.73
CA LEU A 61 13.21 21.26 15.54
C LEU A 61 14.65 20.75 15.50
N ALA A 62 14.86 19.42 15.46
CA ALA A 62 16.20 18.83 15.36
C ALA A 62 16.84 19.00 13.98
N ILE A 63 16.05 19.34 12.95
CA ILE A 63 16.54 19.55 11.57
C ILE A 63 16.48 21.02 11.13
N GLN A 64 15.98 21.93 11.97
CA GLN A 64 16.01 23.36 11.68
C GLN A 64 17.44 23.90 11.70
N ASN A 65 17.72 24.83 10.77
CA ASN A 65 18.98 25.58 10.66
C ASN A 65 20.24 24.71 10.53
N ILE A 66 20.13 23.54 9.89
CA ILE A 66 21.29 22.72 9.54
C ILE A 66 21.35 22.51 8.03
N SER A 67 22.59 22.51 7.51
CA SER A 67 22.90 22.00 6.18
C SER A 67 23.48 20.61 6.33
N LEU A 68 22.98 19.68 5.52
CA LEU A 68 23.30 18.27 5.61
C LEU A 68 23.95 17.84 4.31
N MET A 69 25.21 17.40 4.39
CA MET A 69 25.96 16.85 3.27
C MET A 69 26.76 15.66 3.76
N ARG A 70 26.75 14.57 2.99
CA ARG A 70 27.61 13.42 3.26
C ARG A 70 29.06 13.80 2.98
N GLU A 71 29.99 13.17 3.66
CA GLU A 71 31.39 13.30 3.30
C GLU A 71 31.64 12.65 1.93
N GLU A 72 32.65 13.13 1.21
CA GLU A 72 33.09 12.42 0.02
C GLU A 72 33.77 11.11 0.42
N SER A 73 33.50 10.08 -0.34
CA SER A 73 34.22 8.82 -0.25
C SER A 73 35.55 8.89 -1.02
N THR A 74 36.20 7.75 -1.19
CA THR A 74 37.36 7.65 -2.10
C THR A 74 36.96 8.04 -3.53
N SER A 75 37.88 8.70 -4.26
CA SER A 75 37.65 9.16 -5.64
C SER A 75 37.11 8.06 -6.56
N ALA A 76 37.60 6.82 -6.40
CA ALA A 76 37.12 5.67 -7.15
C ALA A 76 35.63 5.35 -6.86
N MET A 77 35.22 5.33 -5.59
CA MET A 77 33.82 5.07 -5.23
C MET A 77 32.90 6.23 -5.62
N GLU A 78 33.38 7.47 -5.53
CA GLU A 78 32.64 8.64 -6.00
C GLU A 78 32.33 8.58 -7.50
N GLN A 79 33.27 8.14 -8.33
CA GLN A 79 33.02 7.95 -9.76
C GLN A 79 31.95 6.88 -10.03
N VAL A 80 31.95 5.80 -9.23
CA VAL A 80 30.93 4.75 -9.32
C VAL A 80 29.54 5.28 -8.93
N LEU A 81 29.47 6.09 -7.87
CA LEU A 81 28.23 6.75 -7.43
C LEU A 81 27.72 7.75 -8.46
N ARG A 82 28.59 8.63 -8.98
CA ARG A 82 28.23 9.65 -9.99
C ARG A 82 27.71 9.06 -11.29
N SER A 83 28.17 7.86 -11.66
CA SER A 83 27.71 7.17 -12.86
C SER A 83 26.37 6.43 -12.66
N ALA A 84 25.77 6.43 -11.47
CA ALA A 84 24.51 5.77 -11.19
C ALA A 84 23.34 6.76 -11.36
N ASN A 85 22.26 6.34 -12.04
CA ASN A 85 21.11 7.21 -12.33
C ASN A 85 19.92 6.96 -11.40
N SER A 86 19.99 5.92 -10.55
CA SER A 86 18.92 5.56 -9.62
C SER A 86 19.47 4.88 -8.36
N MET A 87 18.68 4.84 -7.28
CA MET A 87 19.03 4.03 -6.10
C MET A 87 19.16 2.55 -6.42
N ASN A 88 18.37 2.05 -7.38
CA ASN A 88 18.46 0.66 -7.82
C ASN A 88 19.77 0.38 -8.57
N ASP A 89 20.25 1.35 -9.34
CA ASP A 89 21.54 1.27 -10.02
C ASP A 89 22.69 1.24 -9.01
N ILE A 90 22.62 2.07 -7.96
CA ILE A 90 23.62 2.06 -6.87
C ILE A 90 23.66 0.67 -6.21
N ARG A 91 22.50 0.10 -5.87
CA ARG A 91 22.41 -1.26 -5.28
C ARG A 91 22.99 -2.31 -6.23
N THR A 92 22.65 -2.24 -7.51
CA THR A 92 23.19 -3.16 -8.54
C THR A 92 24.69 -3.00 -8.72
N LYS A 93 25.23 -1.79 -8.60
CA LYS A 93 26.68 -1.56 -8.64
C LYS A 93 27.38 -2.06 -7.38
N SER A 94 26.73 -1.97 -6.22
CA SER A 94 27.32 -2.46 -4.96
C SER A 94 27.62 -3.96 -4.97
N THR A 95 26.91 -4.76 -5.80
CA THR A 95 27.25 -6.18 -6.00
C THR A 95 28.50 -6.39 -6.85
N LYS A 96 28.87 -5.41 -7.69
CA LYS A 96 30.07 -5.44 -8.54
C LYS A 96 31.28 -4.78 -7.86
N TYR A 97 31.03 -3.82 -6.99
CA TYR A 97 32.05 -3.05 -6.26
C TYR A 97 31.85 -3.28 -4.75
N PRO A 98 32.54 -4.27 -4.15
CA PRO A 98 32.26 -4.73 -2.77
C PRO A 98 32.35 -3.61 -1.73
N ASN A 99 33.34 -2.73 -1.88
CA ASN A 99 33.60 -1.65 -0.93
C ASN A 99 32.58 -0.50 -1.03
N LEU A 100 31.74 -0.47 -2.07
CA LEU A 100 30.81 0.64 -2.30
C LEU A 100 29.79 0.79 -1.17
N LYS A 101 29.30 -0.33 -0.61
CA LYS A 101 28.32 -0.32 0.49
C LYS A 101 28.94 0.28 1.76
N GLU A 102 30.12 -0.19 2.14
CA GLU A 102 30.85 0.30 3.32
C GLU A 102 31.26 1.76 3.15
N ALA A 103 31.77 2.11 1.98
CA ALA A 103 32.19 3.46 1.66
C ALA A 103 31.02 4.46 1.67
N TRP A 104 29.83 4.04 1.21
CA TRP A 104 28.59 4.81 1.36
C TRP A 104 28.19 4.96 2.83
N MET A 105 28.22 3.88 3.61
CA MET A 105 27.85 3.91 5.02
C MET A 105 28.74 4.85 5.84
N GLU A 106 30.05 4.82 5.62
CA GLU A 106 30.99 5.74 6.28
C GLU A 106 30.78 7.18 5.81
N SER A 107 30.51 7.43 4.52
CA SER A 107 30.23 8.78 4.00
C SER A 107 29.02 9.46 4.67
N VAL A 108 28.00 8.68 5.05
CA VAL A 108 26.75 9.16 5.66
C VAL A 108 26.81 9.13 7.21
N LYS A 109 27.85 8.55 7.80
CA LYS A 109 27.97 8.39 9.25
C LYS A 109 28.00 9.72 10.02
N PRO A 110 28.78 10.76 9.61
CA PRO A 110 28.77 12.05 10.30
C PRO A 110 27.38 12.69 10.34
N LEU A 111 26.66 12.59 9.23
CA LEU A 111 25.26 13.02 9.09
C LEU A 111 24.35 12.36 10.13
N LYS A 112 24.44 11.03 10.24
CA LYS A 112 23.64 10.26 11.21
C LYS A 112 23.98 10.65 12.65
N THR A 113 25.25 10.89 12.95
CA THR A 113 25.68 11.34 14.28
C THR A 113 25.06 12.68 14.63
N VAL A 114 25.18 13.69 13.76
CA VAL A 114 24.60 15.03 13.98
C VAL A 114 23.08 14.94 14.17
N LEU A 115 22.38 14.19 13.31
CA LEU A 115 20.94 14.02 13.43
C LEU A 115 20.55 13.28 14.72
N GLY A 116 21.29 12.25 15.10
CA GLY A 116 21.06 11.50 16.33
C GLY A 116 21.24 12.38 17.57
N GLU A 117 22.33 13.14 17.65
CA GLU A 117 22.62 14.03 18.77
C GLU A 117 21.63 15.18 18.90
N ARG A 118 21.10 15.71 17.80
CA ARG A 118 20.07 16.76 17.85
C ARG A 118 18.72 16.18 18.23
N THR A 119 18.37 15.00 17.70
CA THR A 119 17.11 14.33 18.00
C THR A 119 17.05 13.89 19.47
N SER A 120 18.15 13.43 20.05
CA SER A 120 18.20 13.01 21.46
C SER A 120 18.01 14.16 22.47
N ARG A 121 18.16 15.42 22.04
CA ARG A 121 17.87 16.62 22.86
C ARG A 121 16.38 16.96 22.90
N LEU A 122 15.58 16.36 22.01
CA LEU A 122 14.14 16.58 21.97
C LEU A 122 13.42 15.69 22.99
N LYS A 123 12.23 16.14 23.38
CA LYS A 123 11.34 15.42 24.28
C LYS A 123 9.88 15.62 23.87
N LEU A 124 9.04 14.64 24.16
CA LEU A 124 7.59 14.75 24.04
C LEU A 124 6.96 14.55 25.42
N LYS A 125 6.24 15.56 25.91
CA LYS A 125 5.58 15.54 27.24
C LYS A 125 6.54 15.06 28.34
N GLU A 126 7.74 15.64 28.37
CA GLU A 126 8.83 15.30 29.30
C GLU A 126 9.54 13.96 29.07
N VAL A 127 9.11 13.14 28.11
CA VAL A 127 9.80 11.89 27.75
C VAL A 127 10.85 12.17 26.68
N PRO A 128 12.16 11.95 26.95
CA PRO A 128 13.22 12.19 25.98
C PRO A 128 13.17 11.19 24.82
N PHE A 129 13.58 11.63 23.63
CA PHE A 129 13.70 10.74 22.49
C PHE A 129 14.92 9.83 22.61
N THR A 130 14.72 8.55 22.25
CA THR A 130 15.79 7.56 22.17
C THR A 130 16.11 7.30 20.69
N VAL A 131 17.39 7.35 20.34
CA VAL A 131 17.86 7.07 18.99
C VAL A 131 18.39 5.63 18.95
N HIS A 132 17.82 4.82 18.08
CA HIS A 132 18.22 3.42 17.90
C HIS A 132 19.08 3.24 16.65
N ASN A 133 19.99 2.27 16.70
CA ASN A 133 20.69 1.82 15.52
C ASN A 133 19.75 1.04 14.60
N ALA A 134 20.00 1.10 13.30
CA ALA A 134 19.30 0.27 12.33
C ALA A 134 19.60 -1.22 12.60
N ALA A 135 18.62 -2.07 12.35
CA ALA A 135 18.78 -3.52 12.41
C ALA A 135 19.89 -3.98 11.46
N GLN A 136 20.71 -4.95 11.90
CA GLN A 136 21.75 -5.51 11.05
C GLN A 136 21.15 -6.54 10.09
N GLU A 137 21.82 -6.78 8.97
CA GLU A 137 21.37 -7.76 7.96
C GLU A 137 21.25 -9.18 8.54
N VAL A 138 22.13 -9.53 9.49
CA VAL A 138 22.03 -10.79 10.24
C VAL A 138 20.75 -10.87 11.08
N ASP A 139 20.36 -9.78 11.73
CA ASP A 139 19.15 -9.73 12.57
C ASP A 139 17.89 -9.80 11.71
N ILE A 140 17.88 -9.09 10.58
CA ILE A 140 16.79 -9.11 9.59
C ILE A 140 16.60 -10.52 9.04
N ASN A 141 17.69 -11.17 8.62
CA ASN A 141 17.65 -12.53 8.11
C ASN A 141 17.25 -13.54 9.20
N ALA A 142 17.71 -13.35 10.43
CA ALA A 142 17.32 -14.18 11.58
C ALA A 142 15.83 -14.04 11.92
N PHE A 143 15.29 -12.82 11.80
CA PHE A 143 13.86 -12.55 11.95
C PHE A 143 13.05 -13.19 10.83
N GLU A 144 13.48 -13.03 9.57
CA GLU A 144 12.80 -13.61 8.40
C GLU A 144 12.71 -15.14 8.49
N ARG A 145 13.78 -15.81 8.92
CA ARG A 145 13.80 -17.28 9.11
C ARG A 145 12.73 -17.78 10.08
N GLN A 146 12.22 -16.94 11.00
CA GLN A 146 11.15 -17.32 11.92
C GLN A 146 9.83 -17.59 11.22
N VAL A 147 9.66 -17.12 9.97
CA VAL A 147 8.50 -17.45 9.16
C VAL A 147 8.37 -18.97 8.97
N LEU A 148 9.50 -19.67 8.78
CA LEU A 148 9.52 -21.12 8.58
C LEU A 148 9.16 -21.90 9.85
N THR A 149 9.51 -21.36 11.01
CA THR A 149 9.31 -22.05 12.29
C THR A 149 7.96 -21.74 12.94
N CYS A 150 7.46 -20.52 12.76
CA CYS A 150 6.27 -20.04 13.46
C CYS A 150 5.02 -19.93 12.57
N VAL A 151 5.16 -20.06 11.25
CA VAL A 151 4.03 -19.88 10.30
C VAL A 151 3.85 -21.08 9.38
N ASP A 152 4.81 -21.35 8.48
CA ASP A 152 4.74 -22.47 7.54
C ASP A 152 6.15 -22.84 7.07
N GLY A 153 6.57 -24.07 7.37
CA GLY A 153 7.92 -24.57 7.08
C GLY A 153 8.23 -24.75 5.60
N ASN A 154 7.21 -24.73 4.73
CA ASN A 154 7.37 -24.85 3.29
C ASN A 154 7.49 -23.49 2.59
N LEU A 155 7.47 -22.37 3.30
CA LEU A 155 7.64 -21.05 2.69
C LEU A 155 9.06 -20.90 2.10
N GLU A 156 9.16 -20.15 1.00
CA GLU A 156 10.44 -19.81 0.39
C GLU A 156 10.82 -18.38 0.80
N LEU A 157 11.97 -18.22 1.45
CA LEU A 157 12.43 -16.92 1.95
C LEU A 157 12.63 -15.92 0.80
N GLY A 158 12.35 -14.64 1.06
CA GLY A 158 12.36 -13.58 0.05
C GLY A 158 11.23 -13.63 -0.98
N LYS A 159 10.36 -14.65 -0.98
CA LYS A 159 9.29 -14.81 -1.98
C LYS A 159 7.90 -14.88 -1.34
N TYR A 160 7.28 -13.70 -1.20
CA TYR A 160 5.99 -13.55 -0.50
C TYR A 160 4.88 -12.96 -1.36
N THR A 161 4.91 -13.19 -2.69
CA THR A 161 3.78 -12.78 -3.53
C THR A 161 2.59 -13.73 -3.35
N GLN A 162 1.40 -13.31 -3.75
CA GLN A 162 0.20 -14.17 -3.78
C GLN A 162 0.49 -15.53 -4.43
N GLN A 163 1.26 -15.54 -5.53
CA GLN A 163 1.60 -16.76 -6.26
C GLN A 163 2.50 -17.70 -5.44
N ASN A 164 3.36 -17.15 -4.58
CA ASN A 164 4.26 -17.94 -3.73
C ASN A 164 3.54 -18.55 -2.53
N VAL A 165 2.53 -17.85 -2.00
CA VAL A 165 1.83 -18.27 -0.78
C VAL A 165 0.53 -19.03 -1.04
N LYS A 166 -0.03 -18.99 -2.26
CA LYS A 166 -1.35 -19.59 -2.58
C LYS A 166 -1.54 -21.06 -2.19
N SER A 167 -0.45 -21.84 -2.16
CA SER A 167 -0.48 -23.27 -1.86
C SER A 167 0.02 -23.59 -0.46
N LYS A 168 0.20 -22.58 0.39
CA LYS A 168 0.75 -22.69 1.75
C LYS A 168 -0.43 -22.80 2.72
N LEU A 169 -0.87 -24.05 2.93
CA LEU A 169 -2.10 -24.36 3.64
C LEU A 169 -2.03 -23.90 5.11
N ASP A 170 -0.91 -24.13 5.79
CA ASP A 170 -0.75 -23.78 7.20
C ASP A 170 -0.81 -22.25 7.41
N TYR A 171 -0.18 -21.50 6.51
CA TYR A 171 -0.28 -20.04 6.50
C TYR A 171 -1.72 -19.56 6.33
N HIS A 172 -2.44 -20.10 5.34
CA HIS A 172 -3.83 -19.70 5.07
C HIS A 172 -4.79 -20.14 6.20
N GLU A 173 -4.55 -21.29 6.81
CA GLU A 173 -5.30 -21.74 7.97
C GLU A 173 -5.06 -20.84 9.18
N PHE A 174 -3.83 -20.41 9.41
CA PHE A 174 -3.52 -19.44 10.46
C PHE A 174 -4.26 -18.11 10.23
N LEU A 175 -4.23 -17.58 9.01
CA LEU A 175 -4.97 -16.37 8.66
C LEU A 175 -6.47 -16.51 8.96
N ARG A 176 -7.07 -17.65 8.58
CA ARG A 176 -8.51 -17.91 8.77
C ARG A 176 -8.91 -18.01 10.24
N THR A 177 -8.05 -18.59 11.08
CA THR A 177 -8.38 -18.95 12.46
C THR A 177 -7.96 -17.90 13.49
N HIS A 178 -6.92 -17.12 13.20
CA HIS A 178 -6.32 -16.18 14.15
C HIS A 178 -6.40 -14.73 13.70
N CYS A 179 -6.66 -14.46 12.41
CA CYS A 179 -6.57 -13.12 11.86
C CYS A 179 -7.94 -12.58 11.42
N ARG A 180 -8.10 -11.26 11.54
CA ARG A 180 -9.16 -10.50 10.87
C ARG A 180 -8.51 -9.58 9.87
N GLU A 181 -8.64 -9.92 8.59
CA GLU A 181 -8.16 -9.13 7.47
C GLU A 181 -9.21 -8.10 7.05
N ARG A 182 -8.86 -6.83 7.11
CA ARG A 182 -9.63 -5.68 6.62
C ARG A 182 -8.69 -4.70 5.90
N HIS A 183 -9.24 -3.69 5.24
CA HIS A 183 -8.47 -2.72 4.46
C HIS A 183 -7.67 -1.75 5.33
N TYR A 184 -8.20 -1.35 6.48
CA TYR A 184 -7.49 -0.48 7.43
C TYR A 184 -6.91 -1.22 8.62
N TRP A 185 -7.33 -2.48 8.85
CA TRP A 185 -6.92 -3.26 10.00
C TRP A 185 -6.46 -4.65 9.59
N PHE A 186 -5.31 -5.06 10.09
CA PHE A 186 -4.92 -6.46 10.17
C PHE A 186 -4.72 -6.81 11.63
N GLN A 187 -5.61 -7.65 12.15
CA GLN A 187 -5.69 -7.96 13.57
C GLN A 187 -5.38 -9.45 13.76
N ILE A 188 -4.60 -9.79 14.80
CA ILE A 188 -4.23 -11.16 15.16
C ILE A 188 -4.58 -11.36 16.63
N LYS A 189 -5.22 -12.48 16.96
CA LYS A 189 -5.51 -12.87 18.34
C LYS A 189 -4.96 -14.24 18.67
N LYS A 190 -4.62 -14.47 19.94
CA LYS A 190 -4.32 -15.81 20.44
C LYS A 190 -5.58 -16.68 20.48
N CYS A 191 -5.46 -17.93 20.07
CA CYS A 191 -6.42 -18.97 20.40
C CYS A 191 -6.09 -19.61 21.77
N ASP A 192 -6.99 -20.47 22.25
CA ASP A 192 -6.80 -21.20 23.50
C ASP A 192 -5.99 -22.50 23.33
N ASN A 193 -5.65 -22.88 22.09
CA ASN A 193 -4.85 -24.07 21.82
C ASN A 193 -3.37 -23.83 22.18
N ARG A 194 -2.90 -24.51 23.24
CA ARG A 194 -1.51 -24.44 23.74
C ARG A 194 -0.45 -24.98 22.78
N THR A 195 -0.82 -25.82 21.81
CA THR A 195 0.10 -26.25 20.75
C THR A 195 0.28 -25.20 19.66
N CYS A 196 -0.64 -24.23 19.58
CA CYS A 196 -0.59 -23.15 18.61
C CYS A 196 -0.07 -21.84 19.23
N CYS A 197 -0.59 -21.45 20.40
CA CYS A 197 -0.27 -20.20 21.08
C CYS A 197 0.18 -20.43 22.52
N VAL A 198 1.16 -19.64 22.97
CA VAL A 198 1.50 -19.53 24.39
C VAL A 198 0.31 -19.04 25.21
N ALA A 199 0.36 -19.24 26.53
CA ALA A 199 -0.74 -18.82 27.38
C ALA A 199 -1.11 -17.34 27.22
N LYS A 200 -2.41 -17.06 27.23
CA LYS A 200 -2.91 -15.68 27.30
C LYS A 200 -2.38 -15.04 28.58
N MET A 201 -1.93 -13.79 28.51
CA MET A 201 -1.45 -13.07 29.70
C MET A 201 -2.59 -12.34 30.42
N SER A 202 -3.78 -12.30 29.81
CA SER A 202 -4.99 -11.66 30.31
C SER A 202 -6.21 -12.53 30.01
N ASP A 203 -7.09 -12.70 31.01
CA ASP A 203 -8.37 -13.38 30.83
C ASP A 203 -9.40 -12.49 30.10
N THR A 204 -9.21 -11.17 30.15
CA THR A 204 -9.99 -10.21 29.37
C THR A 204 -9.54 -10.25 27.91
N GLU A 205 -10.49 -10.47 26.99
CA GLU A 205 -10.25 -10.46 25.55
C GLU A 205 -10.43 -9.05 24.97
N PHE A 206 -9.49 -8.59 24.15
CA PHE A 206 -9.64 -7.33 23.41
C PHE A 206 -10.64 -7.55 22.26
N PRO A 207 -11.65 -6.70 22.08
CA PRO A 207 -12.60 -6.87 20.98
C PRO A 207 -11.95 -6.67 19.61
N TRP A 208 -12.52 -7.26 18.56
CA TRP A 208 -12.08 -6.93 17.21
C TRP A 208 -12.42 -5.48 16.89
N LEU A 209 -11.45 -4.70 16.41
CA LEU A 209 -11.72 -3.35 15.95
C LEU A 209 -12.72 -3.39 14.78
N PRO A 210 -13.76 -2.53 14.82
CA PRO A 210 -14.76 -2.43 13.79
C PRO A 210 -14.25 -1.66 12.57
N ASP A 211 -14.92 -1.87 11.45
CA ASP A 211 -14.81 -1.05 10.25
C ASP A 211 -15.70 0.21 10.40
N PRO A 212 -15.38 1.32 9.71
CA PRO A 212 -16.27 2.48 9.66
C PRO A 212 -17.65 2.08 9.09
N MET A 213 -18.73 2.45 9.79
CA MET A 213 -20.12 2.20 9.38
C MET A 213 -20.86 3.53 9.27
N MET A 214 -21.57 3.77 8.17
CA MET A 214 -22.32 5.02 8.00
C MET A 214 -23.46 5.11 9.01
N SER A 215 -23.69 6.33 9.52
CA SER A 215 -24.86 6.63 10.32
C SER A 215 -26.09 6.84 9.43
N ASN A 216 -27.25 7.13 10.04
CA ASN A 216 -28.44 7.52 9.29
C ASN A 216 -28.25 8.87 8.57
N ASP A 217 -27.31 9.69 9.03
CA ASP A 217 -26.84 10.87 8.31
C ASP A 217 -25.72 10.46 7.34
N PRO A 218 -25.92 10.62 6.02
CA PRO A 218 -24.92 10.25 5.01
C PRO A 218 -23.64 11.11 5.04
N ALA A 219 -23.56 12.14 5.88
CA ALA A 219 -22.33 12.90 6.11
C ALA A 219 -21.47 12.34 7.26
N HIS A 220 -22.00 11.45 8.11
CA HIS A 220 -21.35 11.02 9.34
C HIS A 220 -21.30 9.50 9.51
N TYR A 221 -20.21 9.02 10.11
CA TYR A 221 -20.08 7.65 10.59
C TYR A 221 -20.75 7.47 11.96
N LYS A 222 -21.15 6.24 12.27
CA LYS A 222 -21.60 5.90 13.63
C LYS A 222 -20.47 6.11 14.65
N PRO A 223 -20.79 6.54 15.88
CA PRO A 223 -19.85 6.58 16.99
C PRO A 223 -19.17 5.22 17.21
N PHE A 224 -17.91 5.22 17.67
CA PHE A 224 -17.14 4.00 17.92
C PHE A 224 -17.83 3.07 18.92
N ASP A 225 -18.38 3.63 20.00
CA ASP A 225 -19.05 2.86 21.05
C ASP A 225 -20.31 2.13 20.56
N ASP A 226 -20.94 2.63 19.50
CA ASP A 226 -22.12 2.00 18.89
C ASP A 226 -21.75 0.84 17.94
N VAL A 227 -20.51 0.80 17.47
CA VAL A 227 -20.04 -0.20 16.48
C VAL A 227 -19.08 -1.23 17.07
N ILE A 228 -18.40 -0.92 18.17
CA ILE A 228 -17.53 -1.87 18.85
C ILE A 228 -18.35 -3.08 19.30
N ASN A 229 -17.77 -4.28 19.19
CA ASN A 229 -18.44 -5.56 19.47
C ASN A 229 -19.58 -5.95 18.51
N THR A 230 -19.76 -5.22 17.40
CA THR A 230 -20.70 -5.61 16.34
C THR A 230 -19.93 -6.18 15.14
N GLU A 231 -20.60 -7.03 14.34
CA GLU A 231 -20.03 -7.43 13.05
C GLU A 231 -20.18 -6.28 12.05
N THR A 232 -19.07 -5.84 11.48
CA THR A 232 -18.99 -4.70 10.57
C THR A 232 -18.52 -5.14 9.19
N THR A 233 -18.78 -4.30 8.19
CA THR A 233 -18.37 -4.55 6.80
C THR A 233 -17.52 -3.41 6.28
N GLU A 234 -16.73 -3.68 5.25
CA GLU A 234 -15.87 -2.68 4.61
C GLU A 234 -16.59 -1.79 3.58
N VAL A 235 -17.92 -1.88 3.48
CA VAL A 235 -18.71 -1.20 2.44
C VAL A 235 -18.61 0.31 2.58
N ASP A 236 -18.68 0.80 3.81
CA ASP A 236 -18.79 2.22 4.11
C ASP A 236 -17.44 2.93 4.25
N ARG A 237 -16.32 2.22 4.07
CA ARG A 237 -14.98 2.79 4.26
C ARG A 237 -14.78 4.06 3.42
N PRO A 238 -14.08 5.09 3.92
CA PRO A 238 -13.83 6.33 3.18
C PRO A 238 -13.26 6.10 1.77
N SER A 239 -12.37 5.12 1.60
CA SER A 239 -11.76 4.78 0.30
C SER A 239 -12.68 4.00 -0.67
N SER A 240 -13.87 3.57 -0.24
CA SER A 240 -14.89 2.93 -1.08
C SER A 240 -16.07 3.83 -1.38
N GLN A 241 -16.21 4.96 -0.69
CA GLN A 241 -17.26 5.90 -1.02
C GLN A 241 -16.94 6.55 -2.35
N THR A 242 -17.81 6.37 -3.34
CA THR A 242 -17.73 7.13 -4.60
C THR A 242 -18.26 8.52 -4.30
N GLN A 243 -17.43 9.37 -3.68
CA GLN A 243 -17.87 10.60 -3.00
C GLN A 243 -18.41 11.71 -3.92
N THR A 244 -18.45 11.51 -5.23
CA THR A 244 -18.72 12.61 -6.14
C THR A 244 -19.93 12.35 -7.02
N ALA A 245 -20.99 13.11 -6.78
CA ALA A 245 -22.10 13.24 -7.71
C ALA A 245 -21.56 13.51 -9.13
N LYS A 246 -22.20 12.93 -10.16
CA LYS A 246 -21.68 12.94 -11.54
C LYS A 246 -21.26 14.35 -12.01
N ALA A 247 -22.06 15.37 -11.71
CA ALA A 247 -21.78 16.75 -12.10
C ALA A 247 -20.52 17.31 -11.41
N VAL A 248 -20.42 17.16 -10.09
CA VAL A 248 -19.27 17.62 -9.29
C VAL A 248 -17.99 16.91 -9.74
N ALA A 249 -18.05 15.62 -10.06
CA ALA A 249 -16.86 14.92 -10.54
C ALA A 249 -16.46 15.35 -11.94
N GLU A 250 -17.42 15.64 -12.83
CA GLU A 250 -17.11 16.16 -14.16
C GLU A 250 -16.47 17.54 -14.11
N GLU A 251 -16.82 18.36 -13.12
CA GLU A 251 -16.21 19.66 -12.84
C GLU A 251 -14.78 19.50 -12.31
N ILE A 252 -14.58 18.75 -11.21
CA ILE A 252 -13.26 18.54 -10.59
C ILE A 252 -12.29 17.83 -11.56
N GLN A 253 -12.76 16.84 -12.32
CA GLN A 253 -11.92 16.11 -13.25
C GLN A 253 -11.64 16.88 -14.56
N GLY A 254 -12.21 18.08 -14.74
CA GLY A 254 -12.00 18.92 -15.93
C GLY A 254 -12.48 18.31 -17.27
N VAL A 255 -13.13 17.15 -17.26
CA VAL A 255 -13.58 16.44 -18.46
C VAL A 255 -14.91 15.71 -18.21
N ARG A 256 -15.80 15.66 -19.19
CA ARG A 256 -17.03 14.86 -19.09
C ARG A 256 -16.74 13.37 -19.16
N ASN A 257 -17.60 12.54 -18.55
CA ASN A 257 -17.46 11.08 -18.60
C ASN A 257 -17.41 10.50 -20.02
N GLN A 258 -18.08 11.15 -20.98
CA GLN A 258 -18.05 10.78 -22.40
C GLN A 258 -16.65 10.92 -23.03
N GLY A 259 -15.79 11.77 -22.46
CA GLY A 259 -14.39 11.93 -22.89
C GLY A 259 -13.44 10.88 -22.33
N LEU A 260 -13.87 10.08 -21.34
CA LEU A 260 -13.07 9.04 -20.68
C LEU A 260 -13.16 7.71 -21.45
N VAL A 261 -12.75 7.75 -22.70
CA VAL A 261 -12.82 6.65 -23.69
C VAL A 261 -11.43 6.13 -24.07
N ALA A 262 -11.35 4.91 -24.60
CA ALA A 262 -10.09 4.22 -24.91
C ALA A 262 -9.13 5.05 -25.77
N GLN A 263 -9.67 5.74 -26.78
CA GLN A 263 -8.91 6.62 -27.70
C GLN A 263 -8.25 7.82 -27.01
N ASN A 264 -8.66 8.18 -25.79
CA ASN A 264 -8.10 9.28 -25.01
C ASN A 264 -7.16 8.79 -23.90
N VAL A 265 -6.95 7.48 -23.75
CA VAL A 265 -5.98 6.95 -22.79
C VAL A 265 -4.57 7.27 -23.29
N ARG A 266 -3.74 7.89 -22.44
CA ARG A 266 -2.36 8.29 -22.77
C ARG A 266 -1.30 7.65 -21.87
N LYS A 267 -1.68 7.34 -20.64
CA LYS A 267 -0.83 6.68 -19.65
C LYS A 267 -1.68 5.74 -18.81
N ILE A 268 -1.02 4.81 -18.16
CA ILE A 268 -1.61 3.94 -17.15
C ILE A 268 -0.92 4.25 -15.83
N VAL A 269 -1.72 4.54 -14.81
CA VAL A 269 -1.24 4.67 -13.43
C VAL A 269 -1.74 3.48 -12.64
N ARG A 270 -0.94 2.96 -11.71
CA ARG A 270 -1.44 1.93 -10.78
C ARG A 270 -1.98 2.63 -9.56
N CYS A 271 -3.19 2.27 -9.17
CA CYS A 271 -3.68 2.70 -7.88
C CYS A 271 -2.75 2.17 -6.79
N TYR A 272 -2.30 3.07 -5.92
CA TYR A 272 -1.56 2.74 -4.73
C TYR A 272 -2.33 1.69 -3.94
N GLU A 273 -3.57 1.95 -3.51
CA GLU A 273 -4.39 1.08 -2.64
C GLU A 273 -4.82 -0.30 -3.16
N CYS A 274 -5.06 -0.48 -4.46
CA CYS A 274 -5.54 -1.77 -4.98
C CYS A 274 -4.69 -2.34 -6.12
N HIS A 275 -3.64 -1.64 -6.55
CA HIS A 275 -2.76 -1.99 -7.67
C HIS A 275 -3.40 -2.21 -9.03
N LYS A 276 -4.72 -2.05 -9.12
CA LYS A 276 -5.43 -2.04 -10.38
C LYS A 276 -4.86 -0.91 -11.24
N PRO A 277 -4.55 -1.18 -12.52
CA PRO A 277 -4.25 -0.12 -13.45
C PRO A 277 -5.50 0.73 -13.66
N ARG A 278 -5.31 2.04 -13.67
CA ARG A 278 -6.30 3.06 -13.97
C ARG A 278 -5.85 3.86 -15.17
N CYS A 279 -6.82 4.25 -15.99
CA CYS A 279 -6.57 4.98 -17.21
C CYS A 279 -6.33 6.46 -16.89
N VAL A 280 -5.26 7.01 -17.45
CA VAL A 280 -5.00 8.45 -17.45
C VAL A 280 -5.36 8.98 -18.83
N TYR A 281 -6.29 9.92 -18.86
CA TYR A 281 -6.92 10.44 -20.05
C TYR A 281 -6.40 11.83 -20.40
N SER A 282 -6.18 12.07 -21.69
CA SER A 282 -6.03 13.42 -22.24
C SER A 282 -6.60 13.47 -23.65
N LYS A 283 -7.23 14.60 -24.00
CA LYS A 283 -7.77 14.81 -25.34
C LYS A 283 -6.65 14.77 -26.39
N LYS A 284 -5.53 15.44 -26.10
CA LYS A 284 -4.35 15.48 -26.98
C LYS A 284 -3.32 14.43 -26.54
N SER A 285 -2.39 14.11 -27.43
CA SER A 285 -1.22 13.33 -27.03
C SER A 285 -0.35 14.18 -26.10
N LEU A 286 0.19 13.57 -25.06
CA LEU A 286 1.09 14.27 -24.15
C LEU A 286 2.40 14.59 -24.88
N THR A 287 2.85 15.83 -24.74
CA THR A 287 4.19 16.24 -25.17
C THR A 287 5.25 15.51 -24.35
N VAL A 288 6.50 15.51 -24.83
CA VAL A 288 7.63 14.92 -24.10
C VAL A 288 7.80 15.59 -22.72
N ARG A 289 7.56 16.91 -22.63
CA ARG A 289 7.65 17.66 -21.37
C ARG A 289 6.56 17.25 -20.39
N GLU A 290 5.31 17.16 -20.83
CA GLU A 290 4.18 16.74 -19.99
C GLU A 290 4.34 15.27 -19.56
N SER A 291 4.77 14.38 -20.46
CA SER A 291 5.04 12.99 -20.13
C SER A 291 6.11 12.87 -19.04
N ARG A 292 7.23 13.61 -19.15
CA ARG A 292 8.26 13.65 -18.09
C ARG A 292 7.76 14.29 -16.79
N ALA A 293 6.93 15.32 -16.88
CA ALA A 293 6.31 15.93 -15.69
C ALA A 293 5.40 14.94 -14.98
N PHE A 294 4.64 14.14 -15.73
CA PHE A 294 3.76 13.12 -15.21
C PHE A 294 4.54 12.02 -14.49
N GLU A 295 5.64 11.52 -15.08
CA GLU A 295 6.50 10.55 -14.39
C GLU A 295 7.07 11.12 -13.08
N ARG A 296 7.52 12.39 -13.07
CA ARG A 296 7.96 13.06 -11.83
C ARG A 296 6.84 13.22 -10.80
N LEU A 297 5.61 13.49 -11.25
CA LEU A 297 4.46 13.61 -10.37
C LEU A 297 4.21 12.28 -9.63
N LEU A 298 4.26 11.16 -10.37
CA LEU A 298 4.09 9.82 -9.79
C LEU A 298 5.25 9.38 -8.89
N THR A 299 6.42 10.04 -8.95
CA THR A 299 7.48 9.82 -7.95
C THR A 299 7.25 10.56 -6.64
N LYS A 300 6.37 11.57 -6.64
CA LYS A 300 6.08 12.41 -5.47
C LYS A 300 4.78 12.06 -4.78
N TYR A 301 3.79 11.59 -5.53
CA TYR A 301 2.44 11.35 -5.03
C TYR A 301 1.93 9.97 -5.40
N ASP A 302 1.34 9.31 -4.42
CA ASP A 302 0.66 8.03 -4.59
C ASP A 302 -0.78 8.24 -5.04
N TYR A 303 -1.09 7.81 -6.26
CA TYR A 303 -2.43 7.91 -6.81
C TYR A 303 -3.38 6.84 -6.23
N CYS A 304 -4.54 7.25 -5.73
CA CYS A 304 -5.60 6.35 -5.26
C CYS A 304 -6.84 6.40 -6.16
N CYS A 305 -7.61 5.30 -6.25
CA CYS A 305 -8.83 5.28 -7.07
C CYS A 305 -9.80 6.36 -6.60
N GLY A 306 -10.34 7.13 -7.53
CA GLY A 306 -11.33 8.16 -7.24
C GLY A 306 -10.74 9.49 -6.77
N SER A 307 -9.42 9.57 -6.56
CA SER A 307 -8.72 10.81 -6.24
C SER A 307 -8.31 11.56 -7.50
N VAL A 308 -8.15 12.88 -7.38
CA VAL A 308 -7.54 13.70 -8.43
C VAL A 308 -6.07 13.26 -8.59
N ILE A 309 -5.59 13.18 -9.83
CA ILE A 309 -4.21 12.74 -10.11
C ILE A 309 -3.19 13.87 -10.00
N THR A 310 -3.64 15.11 -10.19
CA THR A 310 -2.84 16.33 -10.09
C THR A 310 -3.23 17.12 -8.84
N PRO A 311 -2.27 17.56 -8.01
CA PRO A 311 -2.52 18.56 -6.98
C PRO A 311 -3.01 19.88 -7.58
N GLU A 312 -3.68 20.69 -6.76
CA GLU A 312 -4.13 22.03 -7.13
C GLU A 312 -2.93 22.91 -7.54
N GLY A 313 -3.04 23.57 -8.69
CA GLY A 313 -2.00 24.43 -9.26
C GLY A 313 -0.87 23.69 -9.99
N ASP A 314 -0.95 22.37 -10.17
CA ASP A 314 0.05 21.62 -10.93
C ASP A 314 -0.02 21.93 -12.44
N ALA A 315 1.12 21.94 -13.13
CA ALA A 315 1.19 22.24 -14.56
C ALA A 315 0.44 21.24 -15.45
N LEU A 316 0.09 20.05 -14.93
CA LEU A 316 -0.70 19.04 -15.63
C LEU A 316 -2.20 19.11 -15.30
N GLU A 317 -2.61 20.01 -14.41
CA GLU A 317 -4.02 20.22 -14.07
C GLU A 317 -4.84 20.57 -15.33
N GLY A 318 -5.95 19.86 -15.55
CA GLY A 318 -6.77 19.96 -16.76
C GLY A 318 -6.15 19.36 -18.03
N VAL A 319 -4.85 19.04 -18.04
CA VAL A 319 -4.16 18.37 -19.16
C VAL A 319 -4.37 16.86 -19.08
N VAL A 320 -4.14 16.28 -17.91
CA VAL A 320 -4.34 14.86 -17.62
C VAL A 320 -5.48 14.68 -16.62
N ASN A 321 -6.32 13.70 -16.87
CA ASN A 321 -7.51 13.47 -16.08
C ASN A 321 -7.65 11.99 -15.76
N VAL A 322 -8.27 11.68 -14.64
CA VAL A 322 -8.62 10.33 -14.21
C VAL A 322 -10.12 10.27 -13.94
N ARG A 323 -10.68 9.07 -13.97
CA ARG A 323 -12.07 8.88 -13.55
C ARG A 323 -12.15 9.04 -12.02
N LEU A 324 -12.99 9.95 -11.55
CA LEU A 324 -13.21 10.13 -10.11
C LEU A 324 -14.33 9.23 -9.56
N GLN A 325 -15.29 8.83 -10.40
CA GLN A 325 -16.40 7.96 -9.99
C GLN A 325 -16.01 6.47 -9.97
N ILE A 326 -14.88 6.15 -9.33
CA ILE A 326 -14.40 4.77 -9.14
C ILE A 326 -13.76 4.66 -7.78
N ASP A 327 -13.79 3.46 -7.23
CA ASP A 327 -13.11 3.11 -5.99
C ASP A 327 -12.19 1.90 -6.19
N CYS A 328 -11.57 1.44 -5.10
CA CYS A 328 -10.71 0.27 -5.12
C CYS A 328 -11.47 -1.04 -5.36
N ASN A 329 -12.79 -1.08 -5.17
CA ASN A 329 -13.62 -2.26 -5.44
C ASN A 329 -14.04 -2.35 -6.91
N THR A 330 -14.13 -1.20 -7.58
CA THR A 330 -14.49 -1.08 -8.99
C THR A 330 -13.50 -1.84 -9.85
N HIS A 331 -14.01 -2.62 -10.80
CA HIS A 331 -13.18 -3.37 -11.73
C HIS A 331 -12.30 -2.43 -12.58
N VAL A 332 -11.23 -2.96 -13.18
CA VAL A 332 -10.41 -2.24 -14.15
C VAL A 332 -11.30 -1.73 -15.28
N GLU A 333 -11.09 -0.47 -15.68
CA GLU A 333 -12.01 0.24 -16.56
C GLU A 333 -12.06 -0.39 -17.95
N PHE A 334 -13.22 -0.43 -18.61
CA PHE A 334 -13.32 -0.94 -19.98
C PHE A 334 -12.35 -0.26 -20.97
N PRO A 335 -12.14 1.07 -20.94
CA PRO A 335 -11.14 1.75 -21.76
C PRO A 335 -9.71 1.21 -21.62
N TYR A 336 -9.35 0.64 -20.47
CA TYR A 336 -8.04 -0.01 -20.29
C TYR A 336 -7.89 -1.10 -21.35
N TYR A 337 -8.79 -2.09 -21.36
CA TYR A 337 -8.74 -3.25 -22.25
C TYR A 337 -8.90 -2.94 -23.75
N ALA A 338 -9.41 -1.76 -24.08
CA ALA A 338 -9.56 -1.30 -25.44
C ALA A 338 -8.44 -0.33 -25.89
N SER A 339 -7.57 0.12 -24.95
CA SER A 339 -6.46 1.00 -25.27
C SER A 339 -5.25 0.22 -25.81
N THR A 340 -4.46 0.86 -26.65
CA THR A 340 -3.22 0.29 -27.19
C THR A 340 -2.09 0.20 -26.16
N LEU A 341 -2.23 0.88 -25.01
CA LEU A 341 -1.25 0.93 -23.93
C LEU A 341 -1.45 -0.18 -22.89
N ALA A 342 -2.62 -0.83 -22.88
CA ALA A 342 -2.93 -1.85 -21.90
C ALA A 342 -2.41 -3.23 -22.32
N GLN A 343 -2.07 -4.03 -21.32
CA GLN A 343 -1.87 -5.46 -21.53
C GLN A 343 -3.23 -6.18 -21.38
N PRO A 344 -3.76 -6.81 -22.45
CA PRO A 344 -5.14 -7.28 -22.49
C PRO A 344 -5.44 -8.52 -21.60
N HIS A 345 -4.41 -9.06 -20.94
CA HIS A 345 -4.49 -10.34 -20.22
C HIS A 345 -4.46 -10.20 -18.71
N ILE A 346 -5.15 -9.22 -18.13
CA ILE A 346 -5.24 -9.08 -16.66
C ILE A 346 -6.66 -9.25 -16.14
N CYS A 347 -6.85 -9.87 -14.99
CA CYS A 347 -8.14 -9.97 -14.31
C CYS A 347 -8.73 -8.58 -14.01
N ALA A 348 -10.01 -8.36 -14.33
CA ALA A 348 -10.68 -7.09 -14.09
C ALA A 348 -10.79 -6.72 -12.60
N PHE A 349 -10.76 -7.69 -11.68
CA PHE A 349 -10.96 -7.44 -10.25
C PHE A 349 -9.68 -7.47 -9.41
N CYS A 350 -8.67 -8.23 -9.80
CA CYS A 350 -7.40 -8.33 -9.03
C CYS A 350 -6.15 -7.98 -9.84
N ALA A 351 -6.30 -7.64 -11.13
CA ALA A 351 -5.20 -7.34 -12.05
C ALA A 351 -4.16 -8.47 -12.22
N ALA A 352 -4.46 -9.71 -11.78
CA ALA A 352 -3.62 -10.88 -12.02
C ALA A 352 -3.42 -11.09 -13.53
N VAL A 353 -2.18 -11.35 -13.97
CA VAL A 353 -1.80 -11.50 -15.37
C VAL A 353 -2.17 -12.87 -15.96
N GLY A 354 -2.09 -13.01 -17.28
CA GLY A 354 -2.32 -14.27 -18.01
C GLY A 354 -3.79 -14.71 -18.09
N GLN A 355 -4.73 -13.78 -17.92
CA GLN A 355 -6.15 -14.12 -17.86
C GLN A 355 -6.82 -14.04 -19.23
N THR A 356 -7.74 -14.97 -19.47
CA THR A 356 -8.57 -15.03 -20.66
C THR A 356 -10.01 -14.65 -20.35
N LYS A 357 -10.76 -14.29 -21.39
CA LYS A 357 -12.17 -13.93 -21.27
C LYS A 357 -13.01 -15.19 -21.12
N ASN A 358 -14.11 -15.10 -20.38
CA ASN A 358 -15.07 -16.18 -20.26
C ASN A 358 -15.79 -16.43 -21.59
N GLN A 359 -15.72 -17.66 -22.10
CA GLN A 359 -16.21 -18.03 -23.43
C GLN A 359 -17.74 -17.96 -23.53
N ASP A 360 -18.47 -18.33 -22.48
CA ASP A 360 -19.94 -18.29 -22.49
C ASP A 360 -20.46 -16.86 -22.41
N ALA A 361 -19.77 -15.99 -21.68
CA ALA A 361 -20.10 -14.57 -21.64
C ALA A 361 -19.89 -13.89 -23.01
N ILE A 362 -18.89 -14.29 -23.80
CA ILE A 362 -18.64 -13.71 -25.14
C ILE A 362 -19.78 -14.04 -26.10
N LYS A 363 -20.42 -15.20 -25.96
CA LYS A 363 -21.56 -15.59 -26.80
C LYS A 363 -22.76 -14.65 -26.64
N THR A 364 -22.89 -14.01 -25.48
CA THR A 364 -24.04 -13.16 -25.14
C THR A 364 -23.73 -11.67 -25.18
N HIS A 365 -22.45 -11.26 -25.15
CA HIS A 365 -22.04 -9.86 -25.04
C HIS A 365 -20.81 -9.56 -25.91
N ARG A 366 -20.84 -8.43 -26.64
CA ARG A 366 -19.73 -8.02 -27.51
C ARG A 366 -18.48 -7.63 -26.73
N ILE A 367 -18.64 -7.13 -25.50
CA ILE A 367 -17.53 -6.71 -24.64
C ILE A 367 -17.60 -7.49 -23.34
N VAL A 368 -16.58 -8.30 -23.08
CA VAL A 368 -16.43 -9.07 -21.83
C VAL A 368 -15.01 -8.87 -21.33
N LEU A 369 -14.86 -8.50 -20.06
CA LEU A 369 -13.56 -8.37 -19.42
C LEU A 369 -13.12 -9.73 -18.81
N PRO A 370 -11.83 -10.08 -18.88
CA PRO A 370 -11.29 -11.30 -18.30
C PRO A 370 -11.35 -11.27 -16.76
N VAL A 371 -11.61 -12.42 -16.13
CA VAL A 371 -11.68 -12.60 -14.68
C VAL A 371 -10.98 -13.90 -14.31
N CYS A 372 -10.13 -13.88 -13.28
CA CYS A 372 -9.43 -15.08 -12.83
C CYS A 372 -10.34 -16.02 -12.04
N ARG A 373 -9.95 -17.30 -11.96
CA ARG A 373 -10.68 -18.33 -11.22
C ARG A 373 -10.95 -17.94 -9.77
N ASP A 374 -9.96 -17.38 -9.07
CA ASP A 374 -10.10 -17.00 -7.66
C ASP A 374 -11.19 -15.93 -7.46
N CYS A 375 -11.27 -14.96 -8.37
CA CYS A 375 -12.31 -13.94 -8.36
C CYS A 375 -13.70 -14.52 -8.64
N VAL A 376 -13.80 -15.54 -9.51
CA VAL A 376 -15.06 -16.24 -9.78
C VAL A 376 -15.52 -17.03 -8.55
N VAL A 377 -14.61 -17.70 -7.84
CA VAL A 377 -14.92 -18.48 -6.63
C VAL A 377 -15.52 -17.60 -5.53
N ILE A 378 -15.03 -16.35 -5.38
CA ILE A 378 -15.59 -15.37 -4.43
C ILE A 378 -16.82 -14.61 -4.99
N GLY A 379 -17.44 -15.13 -6.06
CA GLY A 379 -18.70 -14.63 -6.61
C GLY A 379 -18.59 -13.44 -7.56
N LYS A 380 -17.40 -13.07 -8.06
CA LYS A 380 -17.28 -11.99 -9.06
C LYS A 380 -17.63 -12.49 -10.45
N LEU A 381 -18.60 -11.81 -11.08
CA LEU A 381 -18.99 -12.07 -12.47
C LEU A 381 -18.21 -11.20 -13.46
N PRO A 382 -17.90 -11.71 -14.66
CA PRO A 382 -17.26 -10.93 -15.72
C PRO A 382 -18.01 -9.63 -16.04
N PRO A 383 -17.36 -8.46 -15.93
CA PRO A 383 -17.95 -7.21 -16.40
C PRO A 383 -18.20 -7.30 -17.90
N LYS A 384 -19.45 -7.00 -18.30
CA LYS A 384 -19.93 -7.18 -19.67
C LYS A 384 -20.72 -5.97 -20.16
N ARG A 385 -20.62 -5.66 -21.45
CA ARG A 385 -21.36 -4.58 -22.14
C ARG A 385 -21.80 -5.03 -23.52
N ASN A 386 -22.80 -4.33 -24.06
CA ASN A 386 -23.33 -4.51 -25.42
C ASN A 386 -23.84 -5.95 -25.64
N PRO A 387 -25.01 -6.30 -25.09
CA PRO A 387 -25.60 -7.62 -25.32
C PRO A 387 -25.79 -7.87 -26.83
N ILE A 388 -25.51 -9.09 -27.25
CA ILE A 388 -25.76 -9.56 -28.61
C ILE A 388 -27.26 -9.91 -28.66
N LYS A 389 -27.96 -9.29 -29.62
CA LYS A 389 -29.39 -9.58 -29.86
C LYS A 389 -29.57 -10.95 -30.47
#